data_AF-A0A662UNV2-F1
#
_entry.id   AF-A0A662UNV2-F1
#
_cell.length_a   1.000
_cell.length_b   1.000
_cell.length_c   1.000
_cell.angle_alpha   90.00
_cell.angle_beta   90.00
_cell.angle_gamma   90.00
#
_symmetry.space_group_name_H-M   'P 1'
#
loop_
_entity.id
_entity.type
_entity.pdbx_description
1 polymer ?
#
loop_
_entity_poly.entity_id
_entity_poly.type
_entity_poly.pdbx_seq_one_letter_code
_entity_poly.pdbx_strand_id
1 'polypeptide(L)'
;YLKIPYVRGLVQASKEPSLDIADEVENRKAIARYVVENMEPNTLYILGPGSTVKAIADQLGLSKTLLGVDAIYNGELVGKDLDEKGLLELLDKYPKAKIIVSPIGGQGFIFGRGNQQISPEVIRRVGGKRNIIVIATHRKIKGIDVLRVDTGDPHIDAMLRNYIRVIIDYNMTILKKIV
;
A
#
# COMPACT_ATOMS: atom_id res chain seq x y z
N TYR A 1 -13.64 -31.55 -49.59
CA TYR A 1 -14.46 -30.78 -48.62
C TYR A 1 -13.73 -30.75 -47.28
N LEU A 2 -13.21 -29.59 -46.86
CA LEU A 2 -12.52 -29.44 -45.58
C LEU A 2 -13.52 -28.94 -44.51
N LYS A 3 -13.61 -29.63 -43.36
CA LYS A 3 -14.37 -29.18 -42.19
C LYS A 3 -13.47 -28.28 -41.33
N ILE A 4 -13.83 -27.01 -41.22
CA ILE A 4 -13.21 -26.07 -40.28
C ILE A 4 -13.85 -26.22 -38.88
N PRO A 5 -13.09 -26.15 -37.79
CA PRO A 5 -13.65 -26.08 -36.44
C PRO A 5 -14.28 -24.70 -36.22
N TYR A 6 -15.60 -24.68 -36.02
CA TYR A 6 -16.35 -23.50 -35.58
C TYR A 6 -16.38 -23.49 -34.05
N VAL A 7 -15.62 -22.59 -33.43
CA VAL A 7 -15.66 -22.36 -31.99
C VAL A 7 -16.63 -21.20 -31.72
N ARG A 8 -17.80 -21.53 -31.17
CA ARG A 8 -18.81 -20.55 -30.75
C ARG A 8 -18.35 -19.92 -29.43
N GLY A 9 -18.03 -18.63 -29.42
CA GLY A 9 -17.70 -17.92 -28.17
C GLY A 9 -16.71 -16.76 -28.28
N LEU A 10 -16.06 -16.54 -29.42
CA LEU A 10 -15.20 -15.36 -29.60
C LEU A 10 -16.01 -14.20 -30.19
N VAL A 11 -16.87 -13.62 -29.36
CA VAL A 11 -17.33 -12.25 -29.63
C VAL A 11 -16.17 -11.34 -29.26
N GLN A 12 -15.59 -10.72 -30.28
CA GLN A 12 -14.61 -9.65 -30.11
C GLN A 12 -15.25 -8.56 -29.24
N ALA A 13 -14.78 -8.39 -28.01
CA ALA A 13 -15.24 -7.33 -27.13
C ALA A 13 -14.88 -5.99 -27.78
N SER A 14 -15.90 -5.21 -28.10
CA SER A 14 -15.80 -3.78 -28.40
C SER A 14 -15.04 -3.10 -27.26
N LYS A 15 -14.28 -2.05 -27.58
CA LYS A 15 -13.48 -1.24 -26.64
C LYS A 15 -14.37 -0.50 -25.62
N GLU A 16 -14.98 -1.22 -24.69
CA GLU A 16 -15.42 -0.65 -23.42
C GLU A 16 -14.24 -0.77 -22.46
N PRO A 17 -13.78 0.32 -21.81
CA PRO A 17 -12.91 0.15 -20.66
C PRO A 17 -13.70 -0.68 -19.66
N SER A 18 -13.24 -1.92 -19.41
CA SER A 18 -13.91 -2.86 -18.51
C SER A 18 -14.33 -2.13 -17.25
N LEU A 19 -15.62 -2.17 -16.90
CA LEU A 19 -16.22 -1.55 -15.72
C LEU A 19 -15.33 -1.72 -14.47
N ASP A 20 -14.71 -2.90 -14.34
CA ASP A 20 -13.73 -3.26 -13.32
C ASP A 20 -12.54 -2.30 -13.16
N ILE A 21 -12.02 -1.70 -14.23
CA ILE A 21 -10.88 -0.77 -14.17
C ILE A 21 -11.32 0.59 -13.67
N ALA A 22 -12.47 1.09 -14.14
CA ALA A 22 -13.03 2.36 -13.67
C ALA A 22 -13.36 2.28 -12.18
N ASP A 23 -13.97 1.18 -11.75
CA ASP A 23 -14.27 0.91 -10.34
C ASP A 23 -13.00 0.82 -9.49
N GLU A 24 -11.92 0.22 -10.00
CA GLU A 24 -10.64 0.15 -9.27
C GLU A 24 -9.93 1.52 -9.19
N VAL A 25 -10.06 2.38 -10.20
CA VAL A 25 -9.58 3.76 -10.12
C VAL A 25 -10.35 4.53 -9.05
N GLU A 26 -11.67 4.42 -9.04
CA GLU A 26 -12.51 5.15 -8.09
C GLU A 26 -12.30 4.66 -6.65
N ASN A 27 -12.18 3.35 -6.45
CA ASN A 27 -11.86 2.78 -5.14
C ASN A 27 -10.50 3.25 -4.61
N ARG A 28 -9.48 3.40 -5.46
CA ARG A 28 -8.19 3.99 -5.05
C ARG A 28 -8.34 5.44 -4.61
N LYS A 29 -9.14 6.25 -5.31
CA LYS A 29 -9.42 7.64 -4.93
C LYS A 29 -10.18 7.73 -3.62
N ALA A 30 -11.16 6.85 -3.41
CA ALA A 30 -11.95 6.78 -2.19
C ALA A 30 -11.07 6.46 -0.97
N ILE A 31 -10.18 5.48 -1.09
CA ILE A 31 -9.16 5.17 -0.09
C ILE A 31 -8.24 6.37 0.13
N ALA A 32 -7.73 6.98 -0.94
CA ALA A 32 -6.81 8.11 -0.86
C ALA A 32 -7.42 9.30 -0.12
N ARG A 33 -8.64 9.68 -0.49
CA ARG A 33 -9.41 10.75 0.18
C ARG A 33 -9.57 10.48 1.66
N TYR A 34 -10.00 9.27 2.03
CA TYR A 34 -10.15 8.89 3.44
C TYR A 34 -8.83 8.96 4.21
N VAL A 35 -7.73 8.47 3.63
CA VAL A 35 -6.43 8.52 4.29
C VAL A 35 -5.96 9.95 4.49
N VAL A 36 -6.08 10.82 3.47
CA VAL A 36 -5.69 12.24 3.55
C VAL A 36 -6.53 12.99 4.59
N GLU A 37 -7.84 12.78 4.64
CA GLU A 37 -8.74 13.40 5.63
C GLU A 37 -8.42 12.98 7.08
N ASN A 38 -7.84 11.79 7.26
CA ASN A 38 -7.46 11.26 8.56
C ASN A 38 -5.94 11.38 8.85
N MET A 39 -5.22 12.19 8.07
CA MET A 39 -3.81 12.48 8.38
C MET A 39 -3.71 13.38 9.61
N GLU A 40 -2.82 13.01 10.52
CA GLU A 40 -2.53 13.74 11.73
C GLU A 40 -1.53 14.86 11.44
N PRO A 41 -1.73 16.06 12.00
CA PRO A 41 -0.75 17.13 11.90
C PRO A 41 0.55 16.73 12.63
N ASN A 42 1.65 17.30 12.16
CA ASN A 42 3.01 17.10 12.68
C ASN A 42 3.45 15.62 12.71
N THR A 43 3.06 14.87 11.68
CA THR A 43 3.37 13.44 11.54
C THR A 43 4.03 13.17 10.19
N LEU A 44 5.16 12.46 10.23
CA LEU A 44 5.84 11.95 9.05
C LEU A 44 5.11 10.72 8.52
N TYR A 45 4.71 10.71 7.26
CA TYR A 45 4.13 9.54 6.62
C TYR A 45 5.10 8.98 5.60
N ILE A 46 5.56 7.76 5.85
CA ILE A 46 6.38 6.97 4.94
C ILE A 46 5.42 6.25 3.98
N LEU A 47 5.44 6.67 2.72
CA LEU A 47 4.61 6.14 1.64
C LEU A 47 5.36 5.00 0.93
N GLY A 48 4.95 3.77 1.21
CA GLY A 48 5.46 2.57 0.56
C GLY A 48 5.17 2.51 -0.95
N PRO A 49 5.68 1.47 -1.63
CA PRO A 49 5.45 1.29 -3.05
C PRO A 49 3.99 0.93 -3.36
N GLY A 50 3.56 1.22 -4.58
CA GLY A 50 2.32 0.73 -5.17
C GLY A 50 1.37 1.81 -5.67
N SER A 51 0.49 1.40 -6.59
CA SER A 51 -0.49 2.28 -7.23
C SER A 51 -1.55 2.84 -6.28
N THR A 52 -1.91 2.10 -5.23
CA THR A 52 -2.86 2.56 -4.20
C THR A 52 -2.23 3.65 -3.32
N VAL A 53 -0.94 3.51 -2.97
CA VAL A 53 -0.21 4.52 -2.20
C VAL A 53 0.06 5.75 -3.07
N LYS A 54 0.37 5.56 -4.35
CA LYS A 54 0.49 6.67 -5.32
C LYS A 54 -0.78 7.53 -5.36
N ALA A 55 -1.97 6.92 -5.29
CA ALA A 55 -3.22 7.68 -5.28
C ALA A 55 -3.33 8.65 -4.07
N ILE A 56 -2.72 8.32 -2.92
CA ILE A 56 -2.64 9.22 -1.76
C ILE A 56 -1.76 10.43 -2.07
N ALA A 57 -0.59 10.20 -2.67
CA ALA A 57 0.30 11.29 -3.08
C ALA A 57 -0.37 12.18 -4.14
N ASP A 58 -1.03 11.57 -5.14
CA ASP A 58 -1.77 12.30 -6.19
C ASP A 58 -2.89 13.16 -5.58
N GLN A 59 -3.60 12.67 -4.55
CA GLN A 59 -4.63 13.41 -3.83
C GLN A 59 -4.09 14.62 -3.07
N LEU A 60 -2.83 14.58 -2.64
CA LEU A 60 -2.11 15.70 -2.03
C LEU A 60 -1.47 16.64 -3.08
N GLY A 61 -1.63 16.35 -4.37
CA GLY A 61 -0.97 17.10 -5.46
C GLY A 61 0.53 16.79 -5.59
N LEU A 62 1.00 15.68 -5.03
CA LEU A 62 2.41 15.28 -5.00
C LEU A 62 2.70 14.18 -6.03
N SER A 63 3.87 14.26 -6.67
CA SER A 63 4.32 13.25 -7.63
C SER A 63 5.11 12.12 -6.96
N LYS A 64 4.56 10.90 -6.99
CA LYS A 64 5.17 9.67 -6.44
C LYS A 64 5.49 8.63 -7.52
N THR A 65 6.63 7.94 -7.39
CA THR A 65 6.97 6.77 -8.20
C THR A 65 6.25 5.50 -7.70
N LEU A 66 6.01 4.53 -8.59
CA LEU A 66 5.30 3.30 -8.22
C LEU A 66 6.13 2.36 -7.33
N LEU A 67 7.45 2.39 -7.46
CA LEU A 67 8.37 1.45 -6.80
C LEU A 67 9.13 2.09 -5.63
N GLY A 68 9.26 3.41 -5.61
CA GLY A 68 10.02 4.09 -4.57
C GLY A 68 9.26 4.25 -3.27
N VAL A 69 9.99 4.49 -2.19
CA VAL A 69 9.45 4.90 -0.90
C VAL A 69 9.65 6.41 -0.74
N ASP A 70 8.55 7.13 -0.49
CA ASP A 70 8.60 8.58 -0.32
C ASP A 70 8.20 8.94 1.10
N ALA A 71 8.54 10.14 1.55
CA ALA A 71 8.14 10.64 2.85
C ALA A 71 7.43 11.98 2.71
N ILE A 72 6.27 12.11 3.36
CA ILE A 72 5.51 13.35 3.42
C ILE A 72 5.38 13.82 4.87
N TYR A 73 5.38 15.12 5.09
CA TYR A 73 5.16 15.74 6.39
C TYR A 73 4.26 16.96 6.20
N ASN A 74 3.15 17.02 6.94
CA ASN A 74 2.16 18.11 6.85
C ASN A 74 1.68 18.41 5.40
N GLY A 75 1.53 17.36 4.58
CA GLY A 75 1.07 17.50 3.19
C GLY A 75 2.16 17.87 2.19
N GLU A 76 3.41 18.05 2.63
CA GLU A 76 4.55 18.35 1.76
C GLU A 76 5.49 17.16 1.63
N LEU A 77 6.09 17.01 0.44
CA LEU A 77 7.09 15.98 0.18
C LEU A 77 8.43 16.37 0.82
N VAL A 78 8.87 15.63 1.83
CA VAL A 78 10.15 15.88 2.55
C VAL A 78 11.25 14.92 2.12
N GLY A 79 10.91 13.86 1.38
CA GLY A 79 11.88 12.98 0.76
C GLY A 79 11.24 12.15 -0.33
N LYS A 80 12.01 11.87 -1.39
CA LYS A 80 11.56 11.15 -2.58
C LYS A 80 12.51 10.01 -2.87
N ASP A 81 11.96 8.85 -3.17
CA ASP A 81 12.69 7.62 -3.50
C ASP A 81 13.82 7.32 -2.51
N LEU A 82 13.47 7.33 -1.23
CA LEU A 82 14.39 7.20 -0.12
C LEU A 82 14.86 5.76 0.06
N ASP A 83 16.13 5.62 0.39
CA ASP A 83 16.69 4.38 0.93
C ASP A 83 16.45 4.28 2.45
N GLU A 84 16.90 3.18 3.05
CA GLU A 84 16.81 2.98 4.51
C GLU A 84 17.46 4.13 5.28
N LYS A 85 18.66 4.55 4.85
CA LYS A 85 19.42 5.60 5.54
C LYS A 85 18.65 6.92 5.53
N GLY A 86 18.10 7.33 4.38
CA GLY A 86 17.29 8.53 4.25
C GLY A 86 16.02 8.47 5.11
N LEU A 87 15.37 7.31 5.21
CA LEU A 87 14.22 7.13 6.11
C LEU A 87 14.62 7.27 7.57
N LEU A 88 15.74 6.68 8.00
CA LEU A 88 16.23 6.80 9.37
C LEU A 88 16.62 8.24 9.72
N GLU A 89 17.26 8.97 8.81
CA GLU A 89 17.59 10.39 9.00
C GLU A 89 16.34 11.27 9.16
N LEU A 90 15.25 10.97 8.45
CA LEU A 90 13.98 11.66 8.64
C LEU A 90 13.35 11.28 9.98
N LEU A 91 13.43 10.01 10.40
CA LEU A 91 12.94 9.56 11.70
C LEU A 91 13.71 10.18 12.88
N ASP A 92 14.96 10.59 12.69
CA ASP A 92 15.70 11.37 13.68
C ASP A 92 15.25 12.84 13.76
N LYS A 93 14.75 13.40 12.65
CA LYS A 93 14.27 14.79 12.58
C LYS A 93 12.84 14.96 13.06
N TYR A 94 11.98 13.96 12.81
CA TYR A 94 10.55 14.05 13.07
C TYR A 94 10.14 13.14 14.24
N PRO A 95 9.46 13.68 15.27
CA PRO A 95 9.15 12.92 16.49
C PRO A 95 8.02 11.90 16.32
N LYS A 96 7.19 12.05 15.29
CA LYS A 96 6.05 11.16 15.00
C LYS A 96 6.15 10.69 13.57
N ALA A 97 5.98 9.38 13.39
CA ALA A 97 5.95 8.79 12.07
C ALA A 97 4.90 7.67 11.96
N LYS A 98 4.41 7.46 10.73
CA LYS A 98 3.53 6.36 10.34
C LYS A 98 3.98 5.81 8.99
N ILE A 99 3.74 4.53 8.76
CA ILE A 99 4.02 3.86 7.49
C ILE A 99 2.69 3.55 6.81
N ILE A 100 2.53 3.96 5.55
CA ILE A 100 1.40 3.58 4.70
C ILE A 100 1.91 2.58 3.67
N VAL A 101 1.38 1.37 3.71
CA VAL A 101 1.76 0.28 2.79
C VAL A 101 0.53 -0.39 2.19
N SER A 102 0.71 -0.96 1.00
CA SER A 102 -0.28 -1.81 0.36
C SER A 102 0.29 -3.22 0.20
N PRO A 103 -0.54 -4.27 0.33
CA PRO A 103 -0.09 -5.62 0.03
C PRO A 103 0.50 -5.72 -1.38
N ILE A 104 1.66 -6.35 -1.46
CA ILE A 104 2.47 -6.53 -2.66
C ILE A 104 2.09 -7.88 -3.29
N GLY A 105 1.65 -7.84 -4.54
CA GLY A 105 1.23 -9.03 -5.31
C GLY A 105 -0.04 -9.70 -4.76
N GLY A 106 -0.39 -10.85 -5.36
CA GLY A 106 -1.54 -11.67 -4.91
C GLY A 106 -1.27 -12.51 -3.66
N GLN A 107 -0.03 -12.51 -3.15
CA GLN A 107 0.39 -13.34 -2.03
C GLN A 107 0.20 -12.68 -0.65
N GLY A 108 -0.15 -11.38 -0.62
CA GLY A 108 -0.49 -10.68 0.62
C GLY A 108 0.69 -10.19 1.46
N PHE A 109 1.91 -10.12 0.91
CA PHE A 109 3.05 -9.57 1.66
C PHE A 109 2.90 -8.06 1.86
N ILE A 110 2.95 -7.59 3.10
CA ILE A 110 2.99 -6.15 3.42
C ILE A 110 4.42 -5.64 3.62
N PHE A 111 5.28 -6.50 4.14
CA PHE A 111 6.73 -6.30 4.21
C PHE A 111 7.40 -7.60 3.75
N GLY A 112 8.38 -7.50 2.87
CA GLY A 112 9.07 -8.66 2.32
C GLY A 112 10.50 -8.35 1.94
N ARG A 113 11.31 -9.39 1.72
CA ARG A 113 12.76 -9.31 1.51
C ARG A 113 13.23 -8.43 0.35
N GLY A 114 12.37 -8.21 -0.65
CA GLY A 114 12.69 -7.43 -1.86
C GLY A 114 12.50 -5.92 -1.73
N ASN A 115 11.88 -5.42 -0.66
CA ASN A 115 11.61 -4.01 -0.44
C ASN A 115 12.29 -3.51 0.86
N GLN A 116 13.61 -3.56 0.90
CA GLN A 116 14.43 -3.33 2.11
C GLN A 116 14.49 -1.87 2.58
N GLN A 117 13.92 -0.93 1.82
CA GLN A 117 13.86 0.48 2.22
C GLN A 117 13.14 0.63 3.59
N ILE A 118 12.03 -0.09 3.78
CA ILE A 118 11.33 -0.12 5.06
C ILE A 118 11.89 -1.30 5.88
N SER A 119 13.06 -1.08 6.46
CA SER A 119 13.79 -2.09 7.22
C SER A 119 13.13 -2.40 8.58
N PRO A 120 13.53 -3.51 9.25
CA PRO A 120 13.18 -3.78 10.65
C PRO A 120 13.40 -2.58 11.57
N GLU A 121 14.49 -1.83 11.36
CA GLU A 121 14.84 -0.69 12.19
C GLU A 121 13.89 0.49 11.97
N VAL A 122 13.52 0.77 10.71
CA VAL A 122 12.51 1.78 10.36
C VAL A 122 11.18 1.43 11.05
N ILE A 123 10.73 0.18 10.97
CA ILE A 123 9.48 -0.28 11.61
C ILE A 123 9.54 -0.11 13.13
N ARG A 124 10.69 -0.43 13.74
CA ARG A 124 10.92 -0.28 15.18
C ARG A 124 10.81 1.19 15.61
N ARG A 125 11.51 2.08 14.91
CA ARG A 125 11.61 3.52 15.18
C ARG A 125 10.28 4.24 14.97
N VAL A 126 9.51 3.83 13.96
CA VAL A 126 8.13 4.30 13.74
C VAL A 126 7.21 3.89 14.89
N GLY A 127 7.58 2.93 15.75
CA GLY A 127 6.79 2.50 16.89
C GLY A 127 5.94 1.26 16.65
N GLY A 128 6.30 0.46 15.63
CA GLY A 128 5.73 -0.85 15.36
C GLY A 128 4.30 -0.81 14.79
N LYS A 129 3.57 -1.92 14.98
CA LYS A 129 2.30 -2.20 14.29
C LYS A 129 1.24 -1.08 14.40
N ARG A 130 1.18 -0.36 15.53
CA ARG A 130 0.18 0.70 15.77
C ARG A 130 0.28 1.87 14.80
N ASN A 131 1.46 2.09 14.23
CA ASN A 131 1.76 3.21 13.33
C ASN A 131 1.85 2.74 11.87
N ILE A 132 1.38 1.53 11.57
CA ILE A 132 1.32 0.98 10.22
C ILE A 132 -0.13 1.01 9.75
N ILE A 133 -0.35 1.72 8.65
CA ILE A 133 -1.63 1.85 7.97
C ILE A 133 -1.55 0.98 6.71
N VAL A 134 -2.35 -0.07 6.69
CA VAL A 134 -2.44 -0.96 5.52
C VAL A 134 -3.62 -0.55 4.66
N ILE A 135 -3.38 -0.36 3.37
CA ILE A 135 -4.41 0.01 2.40
C ILE A 135 -4.45 -1.02 1.25
N ALA A 136 -5.65 -1.39 0.80
CA ALA A 136 -5.79 -2.30 -0.33
C ALA A 136 -7.10 -2.03 -1.06
N THR A 137 -7.12 -2.14 -2.39
CA THR A 137 -8.39 -2.09 -3.12
C THR A 137 -9.21 -3.35 -2.85
N HIS A 138 -10.53 -3.28 -3.05
CA HIS A 138 -11.43 -4.44 -2.97
C HIS A 138 -10.91 -5.61 -3.79
N ARG A 139 -10.42 -5.33 -5.01
CA ARG A 139 -9.86 -6.33 -5.90
C ARG A 139 -8.64 -7.04 -5.32
N LYS A 140 -7.69 -6.28 -4.74
CA LYS A 140 -6.49 -6.87 -4.13
C LYS A 140 -6.85 -7.71 -2.91
N ILE A 141 -7.71 -7.20 -2.04
CA ILE A 141 -7.97 -7.84 -0.75
C ILE A 141 -8.84 -9.10 -0.87
N LYS A 142 -9.70 -9.18 -1.89
CA LYS A 142 -10.58 -10.33 -2.15
C LYS A 142 -9.80 -11.63 -2.41
N GLY A 143 -8.63 -11.54 -3.02
CA GLY A 143 -7.76 -12.70 -3.29
C GLY A 143 -6.74 -13.00 -2.19
N ILE A 144 -6.69 -12.20 -1.13
CA ILE A 144 -5.69 -12.32 -0.06
C ILE A 144 -6.38 -12.84 1.19
N ASP A 145 -6.17 -14.11 1.53
CA ASP A 145 -6.73 -14.69 2.76
C ASP A 145 -6.05 -14.14 4.01
N VAL A 146 -4.72 -14.09 3.97
CA VAL A 146 -3.84 -13.65 5.06
C VAL A 146 -2.79 -12.69 4.53
N LEU A 147 -2.41 -11.73 5.38
CA LEU A 147 -1.26 -10.87 5.15
C LEU A 147 -0.01 -11.57 5.65
N ARG A 148 1.11 -11.34 4.97
CA ARG A 148 2.40 -11.96 5.28
C ARG A 148 3.44 -10.90 5.56
N VAL A 149 4.33 -11.21 6.50
CA VAL A 149 5.45 -10.37 6.87
C VAL A 149 6.72 -11.23 6.87
N ASP A 150 7.75 -10.75 6.19
CA ASP A 150 9.09 -11.32 6.23
C ASP A 150 10.08 -10.15 6.16
N THR A 151 10.34 -9.53 7.32
CA THR A 151 11.31 -8.42 7.41
C THR A 151 12.75 -8.90 7.59
N GLY A 152 12.96 -10.21 7.78
CA GLY A 152 14.27 -10.79 8.11
C GLY A 152 14.68 -10.63 9.58
N ASP A 153 13.84 -10.01 10.42
CA ASP A 153 14.03 -9.87 11.87
C ASP A 153 12.86 -10.57 12.58
N PRO A 154 13.08 -11.73 13.22
CA PRO A 154 12.03 -12.50 13.89
C PRO A 154 11.28 -11.72 14.98
N HIS A 155 11.92 -10.75 15.63
CA HIS A 155 11.28 -9.92 16.66
C HIS A 155 10.29 -8.94 16.04
N ILE A 156 10.65 -8.32 14.91
CA ILE A 156 9.75 -7.44 14.17
C ILE A 156 8.60 -8.24 13.56
N ASP A 157 8.89 -9.39 12.95
CA ASP A 157 7.87 -10.28 12.41
C ASP A 157 6.85 -10.68 13.49
N ALA A 158 7.32 -11.08 14.68
CA ALA A 158 6.47 -11.41 15.81
C ALA A 158 5.63 -10.24 16.31
N MET A 159 6.18 -9.02 16.34
CA MET A 159 5.45 -7.80 16.72
C MET A 159 4.34 -7.45 15.71
N LEU A 160 4.55 -7.77 14.42
CA LEU A 160 3.59 -7.48 13.35
C LEU A 160 2.47 -8.52 13.23
N ARG A 161 2.63 -9.72 13.81
CA ARG A 161 1.61 -10.78 13.82
C ARG A 161 0.27 -10.36 14.45
N ASN A 162 -0.70 -11.27 14.35
CA ASN A 162 -2.10 -11.12 14.72
C ASN A 162 -2.88 -10.31 13.68
N TYR A 163 -3.91 -9.59 14.08
CA TYR A 163 -4.77 -8.87 13.16
C TYR A 163 -4.28 -7.44 12.96
N ILE A 164 -4.52 -6.92 11.76
CA ILE A 164 -4.38 -5.50 11.41
C ILE A 164 -5.64 -5.04 10.69
N ARG A 165 -5.96 -3.75 10.83
CA ARG A 165 -7.03 -3.11 10.05
C ARG A 165 -6.47 -2.74 8.68
N VAL A 166 -7.20 -3.12 7.64
CA VAL A 166 -6.91 -2.74 6.26
C VAL A 166 -8.00 -1.79 5.79
N ILE A 167 -7.63 -0.60 5.34
CA ILE A 167 -8.54 0.35 4.70
C ILE A 167 -8.78 -0.14 3.28
N ILE A 168 -10.06 -0.39 2.95
CA ILE A 168 -10.46 -0.96 1.67
C ILE A 168 -11.35 -0.04 0.83
N ASP A 169 -11.92 0.99 1.46
CA ASP A 169 -12.71 2.01 0.81
C ASP A 169 -12.81 3.26 1.70
N TYR A 170 -13.55 4.27 1.25
CA TYR A 170 -13.88 5.43 2.06
C TYR A 170 -14.59 5.02 3.36
N ASN A 171 -13.93 5.28 4.50
CA ASN A 171 -14.44 4.93 5.83
C ASN A 171 -14.77 3.43 6.02
N MET A 172 -14.16 2.54 5.23
CA MET A 172 -14.37 1.10 5.30
C MET A 172 -13.07 0.39 5.63
N THR A 173 -13.08 -0.39 6.72
CA THR A 173 -11.94 -1.20 7.13
C THR A 173 -12.36 -2.65 7.35
N ILE A 174 -11.44 -3.58 7.10
CA ILE A 174 -11.60 -4.99 7.46
C ILE A 174 -10.42 -5.45 8.32
N LEU A 175 -10.64 -6.46 9.15
CA LEU A 175 -9.57 -7.11 9.89
C LEU A 175 -8.96 -8.23 9.03
N LYS A 176 -7.64 -8.21 8.87
CA LYS A 176 -6.90 -9.30 8.24
C LYS A 176 -5.84 -9.86 9.18
N LYS A 177 -5.72 -11.18 9.18
CA LYS A 177 -4.70 -11.90 9.94
C LYS A 177 -3.36 -11.74 9.24
N ILE A 178 -2.34 -11.40 10.01
CA ILE A 178 -0.93 -11.41 9.64
C ILE A 178 -0.32 -12.72 10.16
N VAL A 179 0.35 -13.45 9.26
CA VAL A 179 1.09 -14.68 9.55
C VAL A 179 2.58 -14.49 9.35
#